data_AF-A0A8H4S016-F1
#
_entry.id   AF-A0A8H4S016-F1
#
_cell.length_a   1.000
_cell.length_b   1.000
_cell.length_c   1.000
_cell.angle_alpha   90.00
_cell.angle_beta   90.00
_cell.angle_gamma   90.00
#
_symmetry.space_group_name_H-M   'P 1'
#
loop_
_entity.id
_entity.type
_entity.pdbx_description
1 polymer ?
#
loop_
_entity_poly.entity_id
_entity_poly.type
_entity_poly.pdbx_seq_one_letter_code
_entity_poly.pdbx_strand_id
1 'polypeptide(L)'
;MNPPISSPDLSSMQFKAEFRRSEASSIFEIEHHGNRYALKVFHNNGDPGFTEKGRDLSRFRSEAKAYNNLHAFGVCVPKYYGSFH
;
A
#
# COMPACT_ATOMS: atom_id res chain seq x y z
N MET A 1 -2.27 9.87 -16.48
CA MET A 1 -1.88 9.59 -15.07
C MET A 1 -3.12 9.76 -14.22
N ASN A 2 -3.50 8.76 -13.42
CA ASN A 2 -4.65 8.88 -12.53
C ASN A 2 -4.32 9.89 -11.41
N PRO A 3 -5.30 10.69 -10.96
CA PRO A 3 -5.06 11.68 -9.91
C PRO A 3 -4.54 11.00 -8.63
N PRO A 4 -3.63 11.65 -7.87
CA PRO A 4 -3.23 11.16 -6.56
C PRO A 4 -4.46 11.08 -5.65
N ILE A 5 -4.63 9.99 -4.91
CA ILE A 5 -5.66 9.90 -3.88
C ILE A 5 -5.14 10.75 -2.72
N SER A 6 -5.76 11.89 -2.39
CA SER A 6 -5.24 12.77 -1.33
C SER A 6 -5.61 12.30 0.08
N SER A 7 -6.57 11.38 0.17
CA SER A 7 -7.02 10.68 1.36
C SER A 7 -7.92 9.53 0.87
N PRO A 8 -7.56 8.25 1.06
CA PRO A 8 -8.41 7.18 0.59
C PRO A 8 -9.66 7.14 1.47
N ASP A 9 -10.76 7.67 0.96
CA ASP A 9 -12.07 7.34 1.49
C ASP A 9 -12.32 5.87 1.15
N LEU A 10 -11.97 4.99 2.08
CA LEU A 10 -12.02 3.54 1.89
C LEU A 10 -13.43 3.05 1.53
N SER A 11 -14.47 3.78 1.95
CA SER A 11 -15.87 3.49 1.65
C SER A 11 -16.18 3.52 0.15
N SER A 12 -15.39 4.27 -0.63
CA SER A 12 -15.54 4.35 -2.09
C SER A 12 -14.60 3.42 -2.86
N MET A 13 -13.74 2.65 -2.18
CA MET A 13 -12.86 1.66 -2.80
C MET A 13 -13.58 0.33 -3.00
N GLN A 14 -13.60 -0.14 -4.25
CA GLN A 14 -14.12 -1.46 -4.58
C GLN A 14 -12.98 -2.41 -4.93
N PHE A 15 -12.84 -3.49 -4.17
CA PHE A 15 -11.96 -4.60 -4.52
C PHE A 15 -12.51 -5.33 -5.74
N LYS A 16 -11.71 -5.42 -6.81
CA LYS A 16 -12.10 -6.11 -8.04
C LYS A 16 -11.47 -7.50 -8.14
N ALA A 17 -10.18 -7.61 -7.81
CA ALA A 17 -9.44 -8.87 -7.89
C ALA A 17 -8.24 -8.88 -6.95
N GLU A 18 -7.77 -10.07 -6.57
CA GLU A 18 -6.47 -10.27 -5.92
C GLU A 18 -5.45 -10.69 -6.99
N PHE A 19 -4.38 -9.90 -7.16
CA PHE A 19 -3.34 -10.19 -8.15
C PHE A 19 -2.29 -11.14 -7.62
N ARG A 20 -1.82 -10.92 -6.40
CA ARG A 20 -0.79 -11.74 -5.78
C ARG A 20 -0.93 -11.76 -4.27
N ARG A 21 -0.68 -12.93 -3.71
CA ARG A 21 -0.49 -13.16 -2.28
C ARG A 21 0.94 -13.58 -2.01
N SER A 22 1.47 -13.11 -0.90
CA SER A 22 2.70 -13.58 -0.26
C SER A 22 2.44 -13.74 1.22
N GLU A 23 3.35 -14.40 1.93
CA GLU A 23 3.31 -14.54 3.40
C GLU A 23 3.13 -13.18 4.09
N ALA A 24 3.86 -12.15 3.62
CA ALA A 24 3.89 -10.82 4.26
C ALA A 24 2.88 -9.81 3.70
N SER A 25 2.30 -10.03 2.51
CA SER A 25 1.43 -9.05 1.86
C SER A 25 0.58 -9.62 0.73
N SER A 26 -0.53 -8.95 0.44
CA SER A 26 -1.41 -9.19 -0.69
C SER A 26 -1.54 -7.94 -1.55
N ILE A 27 -1.66 -8.11 -2.86
CA ILE A 27 -1.85 -7.04 -3.84
C ILE A 27 -3.22 -7.23 -4.49
N PHE A 28 -4.06 -6.21 -4.42
CA PHE A 28 -5.40 -6.18 -4.97
C PHE A 28 -5.53 -5.16 -6.10
N GLU A 29 -6.34 -5.46 -7.10
CA GLU A 29 -6.93 -4.46 -7.97
C GLU A 29 -8.09 -3.80 -7.24
N ILE A 30 -8.04 -2.48 -7.13
CA ILE A 30 -9.15 -1.69 -6.61
C ILE A 30 -9.60 -0.66 -7.65
N GLU A 31 -10.88 -0.31 -7.59
CA GLU A 31 -11.43 0.84 -8.29
C GLU A 31 -11.82 1.91 -7.29
N HIS A 32 -11.43 3.15 -7.56
CA HIS A 32 -11.71 4.31 -6.71
C HIS A 32 -12.00 5.51 -7.62
N HIS A 33 -13.21 6.09 -7.50
CA HIS A 33 -13.72 7.14 -8.40
C HIS A 33 -13.53 6.81 -9.89
N GLY A 34 -13.88 5.58 -10.30
CA GLY A 34 -13.78 5.13 -11.71
C GLY A 34 -12.35 4.92 -12.22
N ASN A 35 -11.34 5.09 -11.37
CA ASN A 35 -9.94 4.84 -11.70
C ASN A 35 -9.46 3.54 -11.06
N ARG A 36 -8.66 2.77 -11.78
CA ARG A 36 -8.07 1.52 -11.28
C ARG A 36 -6.72 1.76 -10.63
N TYR A 37 -6.50 1.10 -9.50
CA TYR A 37 -5.27 1.16 -8.72
C TYR A 37 -4.87 -0.23 -8.24
N ALA A 38 -3.58 -0.41 -7.96
CA ALA A 38 -3.08 -1.56 -7.23
C ALA A 38 -2.94 -1.19 -5.74
N LEU A 39 -3.63 -1.92 -4.87
CA LEU A 39 -3.57 -1.77 -3.42
C LEU A 39 -2.72 -2.90 -2.82
N LYS A 40 -1.59 -2.56 -2.19
CA LYS A 40 -0.78 -3.51 -1.42
C LYS A 40 -1.17 -3.47 0.05
N VAL A 41 -1.72 -4.56 0.55
CA VAL A 41 -2.09 -4.77 1.97
C VAL A 41 -1.05 -5.68 2.61
N PHE A 42 -0.54 -5.31 3.78
CA PHE A 42 0.43 -6.13 4.50
C PHE A 42 -0.27 -6.98 5.54
N HIS A 43 0.11 -8.25 5.66
CA HIS A 43 -0.43 -9.14 6.68
C HIS A 43 0.21 -8.83 8.02
N ASN A 44 -0.60 -8.71 9.07
CA ASN A 44 -0.12 -8.69 10.44
C ASN A 44 0.03 -10.14 10.92
N ASN A 45 1.10 -10.82 10.49
CA ASN A 45 1.30 -12.25 10.73
C ASN A 45 2.20 -12.57 11.94
N GLY A 46 2.33 -11.62 12.88
CA GLY A 46 3.29 -11.73 13.99
C GLY A 46 4.76 -11.63 13.54
N ASP A 47 5.01 -11.06 12.35
CA ASP A 47 6.35 -10.70 11.88
C ASP A 47 7.02 -9.85 12.99
N PRO A 48 8.29 -10.07 13.37
CA PRO A 48 8.93 -9.30 14.44
C PRO A 48 8.99 -7.80 14.12
N GLY A 49 8.79 -7.43 12.84
CA GLY A 49 8.56 -6.07 12.39
C GLY A 49 7.10 -5.60 12.44
N PHE A 50 6.22 -6.27 13.17
CA PHE A 50 4.82 -5.95 13.41
C PHE A 50 4.51 -6.42 14.84
N THR A 51 4.89 -5.59 15.81
CA THR A 51 4.59 -5.83 17.22
C THR A 51 3.14 -5.41 17.51
N GLU A 52 2.59 -5.75 18.68
CA GLU A 52 1.32 -5.17 19.16
C GLU A 52 1.35 -3.62 19.20
N LYS A 53 2.54 -3.01 19.17
CA LYS A 53 2.76 -1.55 19.06
C LYS A 53 2.85 -1.04 17.61
N GLY A 54 2.59 -1.90 16.63
CA GLY A 54 2.61 -1.57 15.20
C GLY A 54 3.85 -2.08 14.45
N ARG A 55 3.93 -1.67 13.17
CA ARG A 55 5.06 -1.97 12.27
C ARG A 55 6.37 -1.46 12.82
N ASP A 56 7.45 -2.16 12.51
CA ASP A 56 8.80 -1.65 12.59
C ASP A 56 8.90 -0.42 11.69
N LEU A 57 8.87 0.73 12.35
CA LEU A 57 8.87 2.04 11.72
C LEU A 57 10.13 2.23 10.86
N SER A 58 11.23 1.51 11.15
CA SER A 58 12.48 1.62 10.40
C SER A 58 12.39 0.95 9.03
N ARG A 59 11.81 -0.26 8.96
CA ARG A 59 11.53 -0.98 7.71
C ARG A 59 10.50 -0.23 6.86
N PHE A 60 9.46 0.31 7.50
CA PHE A 60 8.47 1.16 6.85
C PHE A 60 9.08 2.41 6.22
N ARG A 61 9.88 3.17 6.98
CA ARG A 61 10.56 4.39 6.49
C ARG A 61 11.50 4.08 5.34
N SER A 62 12.19 2.94 5.40
CA SER A 62 13.12 2.52 4.35
C SER A 62 12.40 2.21 3.04
N GLU A 63 11.28 1.48 3.09
CA GLU A 63 10.47 1.17 1.91
C GLU A 63 9.82 2.44 1.32
N ALA A 64 9.29 3.33 2.17
CA ALA A 64 8.75 4.62 1.72
C ALA A 64 9.81 5.51 1.07
N LYS A 65 11.03 5.54 1.63
CA LYS A 65 12.17 6.26 1.03
C LYS A 65 12.57 5.66 -0.31
N ALA A 66 12.59 4.34 -0.43
CA ALA A 66 12.87 3.66 -1.70
C ALA A 66 11.83 4.00 -2.77
N TYR A 67 10.54 4.01 -2.42
CA TYR A 67 9.47 4.43 -3.34
C TYR A 67 9.60 5.91 -3.73
N ASN A 68 9.86 6.81 -2.78
CA ASN A 68 10.07 8.23 -3.11
C ASN A 68 11.26 8.42 -4.06
N ASN A 69 12.36 7.70 -3.84
CA ASN A 69 13.51 7.75 -4.75
C ASN A 69 13.12 7.24 -6.14
N LEU A 70 12.49 6.07 -6.24
CA LEU A 70 12.03 5.50 -7.52
C LEU A 70 11.05 6.44 -8.26
N HIS A 71 10.13 7.07 -7.54
CA HIS A 71 9.21 8.07 -8.09
C HIS A 71 9.96 9.29 -8.64
N ALA A 72 11.00 9.76 -7.95
CA ALA A 72 11.84 10.85 -8.43
C ALA A 72 12.58 10.50 -9.73
N PHE A 73 12.87 9.21 -9.96
CA PHE A 73 13.41 8.68 -11.21
C PHE A 73 12.34 8.35 -12.27
N GLY A 74 11.07 8.75 -12.05
CA GLY A 74 9.98 8.52 -13.00
C GLY A 74 9.44 7.09 -13.01
N VAL A 75 9.85 6.26 -12.05
CA VAL A 75 9.32 4.89 -11.91
C VAL A 75 7.95 4.98 -11.24
N CYS A 76 6.95 4.36 -11.86
CA CYS A 76 5.63 4.23 -11.28
C CYS A 76 5.69 3.31 -10.06
N VAL A 77 5.54 3.88 -8.87
CA VAL A 77 5.54 3.16 -7.59
C VAL A 77 4.22 3.33 -6.85
N PRO A 78 3.84 2.38 -5.99
CA PRO A 78 2.65 2.50 -5.16
C PRO A 78 2.72 3.74 -4.26
N LYS A 79 1.62 4.52 -4.19
CA LYS A 79 1.45 5.56 -3.17
C LYS A 79 0.83 4.93 -1.92
N TYR A 80 1.42 5.23 -0.76
CA TYR A 80 1.02 4.66 0.53
C TYR A 80 0.14 5.64 1.32
N TYR A 81 -0.89 5.13 2.00
CA TYR A 81 -1.89 5.95 2.69
C TYR A 81 -2.13 5.63 4.17
N GLY A 82 -1.28 4.82 4.81
CA GLY A 82 -1.35 4.55 6.26
C GLY A 82 -1.65 3.10 6.63
N SER A 83 -1.76 2.86 7.94
CA SER A 83 -2.15 1.58 8.54
C SER A 83 -3.58 1.68 9.04
N PHE A 84 -4.40 0.66 8.78
CA PHE A 84 -5.74 0.55 9.36
C PHE A 84 -5.67 -0.42 10.55
N HIS A 85 -6.30 -0.08 11.67
CA HIS A 85 -6.50 -0.95 12.84
C HIS A 85 -7.89 -1.56 12.76
#